data_AF-A0AAN6K9A3-F1
#
_entry.id   AF-A0AAN6K9A3-F1
#
_cell.length_a   1.000
_cell.length_b   1.000
_cell.length_c   1.000
_cell.angle_alpha   90.00
_cell.angle_beta   90.00
_cell.angle_gamma   90.00
#
_symmetry.space_group_name_H-M   'P 1'
#
loop_
_entity.id
_entity.type
_entity.pdbx_description
1 polymer ?
#
loop_
_entity_poly.entity_id
_entity_poly.type
_entity_poly.pdbx_seq_one_letter_code
_entity_poly.pdbx_strand_id
1 'polypeptide(L)'
;MAEPQTQPSANGSSTTPQNGHSEQWGTDRPVTLDANGALDTPHGTAHPNVGKSIPDIEAIGPDSESLTSWQKRNSINPQDQIKLVRLSHMRYQHPDLDQITTFLLDFGMHIAKRSPDGERIWYRGYGTTQYVYYAQKGPKKFLGGTFEVESHAELEKATKLPGAESSSIETLHEAPGGGFLLTLHDPEGFPINLLYGQEPAPKGEYPSKVIVNDEVDKPRVRKFNRFTSGPAAVHKLGHYGLCVQDFPAQVEWYTRNCNLAPTDFLFVPIDNAKDTTSSDESKAEEGGQKDARRMDVAVFLHVDRGEEPTDHHTFFMSMNAKSHVHHCSFEVHDYDTQHLGHQWLASKKYTSVWGIGRHILGSQIFDYWWDTTGNMIEHYADGDLVNKDTPVAWNNAGDESLAVWGPEVPKWFLE
;
A
#
# COMPACT_ATOMS: atom_id res chain seq x y z
N MET A 1 -12.45 63.65 -59.72
CA MET A 1 -13.76 63.26 -59.18
C MET A 1 -13.66 61.80 -58.82
N ALA A 2 -13.89 61.46 -57.55
CA ALA A 2 -13.67 60.12 -57.03
C ALA A 2 -14.77 59.17 -57.54
N GLU A 3 -14.35 58.13 -58.26
CA GLU A 3 -15.21 57.02 -58.67
C GLU A 3 -15.13 55.88 -57.64
N PRO A 4 -16.21 55.09 -57.46
CA PRO A 4 -16.36 54.20 -56.31
C PRO A 4 -15.54 52.93 -56.49
N GLN A 5 -14.66 52.64 -55.52
CA GLN A 5 -13.98 51.35 -55.44
C GLN A 5 -14.96 50.25 -55.02
N THR A 6 -15.05 49.22 -55.86
CA THR A 6 -15.79 47.98 -55.66
C THR A 6 -15.20 47.15 -54.53
N GLN A 7 -16.06 46.66 -53.62
CA GLN A 7 -15.73 45.74 -52.54
C GLN A 7 -15.23 44.38 -53.10
N PRO A 8 -14.16 43.77 -52.53
CA PRO A 8 -13.82 42.39 -52.81
C PRO A 8 -14.70 41.43 -51.99
N SER A 9 -15.05 40.32 -52.66
CA SER A 9 -15.91 39.22 -52.26
C SER A 9 -15.66 38.64 -50.87
N ALA A 10 -16.71 38.59 -50.04
CA ALA A 10 -16.78 37.72 -48.87
C ALA A 10 -17.08 36.27 -49.32
N ASN A 11 -16.02 35.49 -49.55
CA ASN A 11 -16.17 34.03 -49.63
C ASN A 11 -16.27 33.49 -48.21
N GLY A 12 -17.43 32.90 -47.88
CA GLY A 12 -17.66 32.23 -46.62
C GLY A 12 -16.67 31.08 -46.43
N SER A 13 -15.89 31.16 -45.35
CA SER A 13 -15.21 30.01 -44.78
C SER A 13 -15.95 29.67 -43.50
N SER A 14 -16.90 28.74 -43.65
CA SER A 14 -17.36 27.85 -42.59
C SER A 14 -16.13 27.26 -41.90
N THR A 15 -15.91 27.57 -40.62
CA THR A 15 -14.99 26.81 -39.78
C THR A 15 -15.64 25.46 -39.47
N THR A 16 -15.65 24.60 -40.49
CA THR A 16 -15.87 23.17 -40.34
C THR A 16 -14.66 22.63 -39.58
N PRO A 17 -14.83 21.88 -38.48
CA PRO A 17 -13.73 21.16 -37.87
C PRO A 17 -13.04 20.33 -38.95
N GLN A 18 -11.71 20.42 -39.04
CA GLN A 18 -10.93 19.61 -39.97
C GLN A 18 -11.37 18.15 -39.81
N ASN A 19 -11.83 17.56 -40.90
CA ASN A 19 -12.11 16.14 -41.01
C ASN A 19 -10.97 15.37 -40.34
N GLY A 20 -11.26 14.78 -39.19
CA GLY A 20 -10.36 13.81 -38.58
C GLY A 20 -10.30 12.61 -39.51
N HIS A 21 -9.32 12.61 -40.41
CA HIS A 21 -9.03 11.45 -41.23
C HIS A 21 -8.47 10.36 -40.31
N SER A 22 -9.01 9.16 -40.44
CA SER A 22 -8.61 7.93 -39.73
C SER A 22 -7.16 7.50 -39.98
N GLU A 23 -6.35 8.32 -40.64
CA GLU A 23 -4.94 8.09 -40.93
C GLU A 23 -4.00 8.61 -39.83
N GLN A 24 -4.51 9.39 -38.86
CA GLN A 24 -3.70 9.85 -37.71
C GLN A 24 -3.50 8.77 -36.63
N TRP A 25 -4.20 7.65 -36.73
CA TRP A 25 -4.15 6.53 -35.79
C TRP A 25 -3.99 5.26 -36.62
N GLY A 26 -2.91 4.50 -36.39
CA GLY A 26 -2.57 3.30 -37.15
C GLY A 26 -3.73 2.29 -37.24
N THR A 27 -3.63 1.37 -38.20
CA THR A 27 -4.60 0.32 -38.53
C THR A 27 -4.98 -0.62 -37.37
N ASP A 28 -4.31 -0.49 -36.23
CA ASP A 28 -4.43 -1.37 -35.07
C ASP A 28 -5.17 -0.67 -33.92
N ARG A 29 -6.34 -0.08 -34.20
CA ARG A 29 -7.31 0.11 -33.10
C ARG A 29 -7.83 -1.27 -32.72
N PRO A 30 -7.67 -1.73 -31.46
CA PRO A 30 -8.45 -2.87 -30.99
C PRO A 30 -9.91 -2.44 -31.01
N VAL A 31 -10.63 -2.83 -32.05
CA VAL A 31 -12.09 -2.71 -32.09
C VAL A 31 -12.60 -3.81 -31.16
N THR A 32 -13.41 -3.44 -30.17
CA THR A 32 -14.10 -4.34 -29.23
C THR A 32 -15.24 -5.15 -29.87
N LEU A 33 -15.16 -5.37 -31.18
CA LEU A 33 -16.05 -6.22 -31.95
C LEU A 33 -15.14 -7.14 -32.74
N ASP A 34 -15.28 -8.45 -32.55
CA ASP A 34 -14.63 -9.39 -33.46
C ASP A 34 -15.12 -9.14 -34.90
N ALA A 35 -14.37 -9.63 -35.89
CA ALA A 35 -14.69 -9.44 -37.30
C ALA A 35 -16.07 -10.02 -37.73
N ASN A 36 -16.79 -10.68 -36.82
CA ASN A 36 -18.09 -11.29 -37.05
C ASN A 36 -19.26 -10.51 -36.41
N GLY A 37 -19.01 -9.42 -35.68
CA GLY A 37 -20.05 -8.59 -35.07
C GLY A 37 -20.84 -9.30 -33.98
N ALA A 38 -20.29 -10.38 -33.39
CA ALA A 38 -20.92 -11.06 -32.27
C ALA A 38 -20.61 -10.30 -30.98
N LEU A 39 -21.66 -9.88 -30.27
CA LEU A 39 -21.53 -9.42 -28.89
C LEU A 39 -21.16 -10.63 -28.04
N ASP A 40 -19.91 -10.67 -27.58
CA ASP A 40 -19.45 -11.63 -26.57
C ASP A 40 -19.96 -11.21 -25.18
N THR A 41 -21.24 -10.87 -25.09
CA THR A 41 -21.98 -10.77 -23.82
C THR A 41 -22.83 -12.03 -23.73
N PRO A 42 -22.36 -13.09 -23.06
CA PRO A 42 -23.12 -14.32 -22.92
C PRO A 42 -24.37 -13.99 -22.11
N HIS A 43 -25.53 -13.96 -22.77
CA HIS A 43 -26.86 -13.87 -22.17
C HIS A 43 -27.26 -12.56 -21.44
N GLY A 44 -27.62 -11.52 -22.19
CA GLY A 44 -28.64 -10.55 -21.74
C GLY A 44 -28.21 -9.46 -20.75
N THR A 45 -28.54 -8.21 -21.10
CA THR A 45 -28.46 -6.98 -20.27
C THR A 45 -27.17 -6.73 -19.50
N ALA A 46 -26.35 -5.82 -20.01
CA ALA A 46 -25.30 -5.18 -19.22
C ALA A 46 -25.95 -4.41 -18.04
N HIS A 47 -25.50 -4.71 -16.82
CA HIS A 47 -25.85 -3.94 -15.63
C HIS A 47 -24.81 -2.84 -15.42
N PRO A 48 -25.22 -1.61 -15.03
CA PRO A 48 -24.27 -0.58 -14.66
C PRO A 48 -23.48 -1.00 -13.41
N ASN A 49 -22.21 -0.59 -13.33
CA ASN A 49 -21.41 -0.78 -12.13
C ASN A 49 -21.96 0.05 -10.97
N VAL A 50 -21.84 -0.48 -9.74
CA VAL A 50 -22.25 0.19 -8.51
C VAL A 50 -21.20 -0.07 -7.42
N GLY A 51 -20.96 0.91 -6.57
CA GLY A 51 -20.10 0.80 -5.39
C GLY A 51 -20.81 1.39 -4.16
N LYS A 52 -20.60 0.79 -2.99
CA LYS A 52 -21.12 1.26 -1.71
C LYS A 52 -20.21 0.79 -0.58
N SER A 53 -20.17 1.52 0.53
CA SER A 53 -19.62 1.01 1.78
C SER A 53 -20.61 0.02 2.40
N ILE A 54 -20.09 -1.12 2.84
CA ILE A 54 -20.84 -2.17 3.55
C ILE A 54 -20.11 -2.55 4.84
N PRO A 55 -20.78 -3.15 5.84
CA PRO A 55 -20.11 -3.66 7.03
C PRO A 55 -19.01 -4.68 6.67
N ASP A 56 -17.95 -4.70 7.47
CA ASP A 56 -16.82 -5.63 7.35
C ASP A 56 -17.26 -7.10 7.28
N ILE A 57 -18.19 -7.52 8.14
CA ILE A 57 -18.73 -8.89 8.14
C ILE A 57 -19.44 -9.23 6.82
N GLU A 58 -20.11 -8.25 6.18
CA GLU A 58 -20.74 -8.44 4.86
C GLU A 58 -19.68 -8.53 3.76
N ALA A 59 -18.63 -7.70 3.84
CA ALA A 59 -17.53 -7.68 2.86
C ALA A 59 -16.67 -8.95 2.91
N ILE A 60 -16.30 -9.40 4.11
CA ILE A 60 -15.46 -10.58 4.36
C ILE A 60 -16.20 -11.88 4.02
N GLY A 61 -17.49 -11.96 4.34
CA GLY A 61 -18.30 -13.14 4.07
C GLY A 61 -18.00 -14.33 5.00
N PRO A 62 -18.44 -15.56 4.61
CA PRO A 62 -18.50 -16.71 5.50
C PRO A 62 -17.16 -17.43 5.73
N ASP A 63 -16.16 -17.26 4.85
CA ASP A 63 -14.82 -17.84 5.01
C ASP A 63 -13.98 -16.97 5.97
N SER A 64 -14.41 -16.89 7.23
CA SER A 64 -13.78 -16.09 8.27
C SER A 64 -13.93 -16.70 9.66
N GLU A 65 -13.11 -16.24 10.60
CA GLU A 65 -13.28 -16.53 12.03
C GLU A 65 -12.96 -15.29 12.88
N SER A 66 -13.45 -15.24 14.13
CA SER A 66 -13.12 -14.12 15.01
C SER A 66 -11.62 -14.12 15.36
N LEU A 67 -11.03 -12.93 15.47
CA LEU A 67 -9.62 -12.77 15.84
C LEU A 67 -9.26 -13.51 17.14
N THR A 68 -10.14 -13.48 18.14
CA THR A 68 -9.95 -14.23 19.40
C THR A 68 -9.88 -15.74 19.18
N SER A 69 -10.71 -16.29 18.28
CA SER A 69 -10.70 -17.72 17.96
C SER A 69 -9.40 -18.10 17.25
N TRP A 70 -8.97 -17.28 16.28
CA TRP A 70 -7.70 -17.45 15.59
C TRP A 70 -6.50 -17.40 16.55
N GLN A 71 -6.44 -16.40 17.43
CA GLN A 71 -5.38 -16.27 18.45
C GLN A 71 -5.34 -17.50 19.37
N LYS A 72 -6.50 -17.96 19.86
CA LYS A 72 -6.58 -19.15 20.71
C LYS A 72 -6.10 -20.41 19.98
N ARG A 73 -6.51 -20.60 18.73
CA ARG A 73 -6.08 -21.73 17.88
C ARG A 73 -4.57 -21.73 17.65
N ASN A 74 -3.98 -20.56 17.50
CA ASN A 74 -2.53 -20.38 17.34
C ASN A 74 -1.77 -20.29 18.67
N SER A 75 -2.43 -20.47 19.82
CA SER A 75 -1.82 -20.35 21.16
C SER A 75 -1.15 -18.99 21.39
N ILE A 76 -1.75 -17.91 20.89
CA ILE A 76 -1.29 -16.54 21.08
C ILE A 76 -1.99 -15.97 22.31
N ASN A 77 -1.19 -15.49 23.27
CA ASN A 77 -1.67 -14.70 24.39
C ASN A 77 -1.34 -13.23 24.14
N PRO A 78 -2.34 -12.36 23.86
CA PRO A 78 -2.05 -10.96 23.58
C PRO A 78 -1.31 -10.22 24.68
N GLN A 79 -1.38 -10.66 25.95
CA GLN A 79 -0.63 -10.03 27.05
C GLN A 79 0.90 -10.23 26.92
N ASP A 80 1.31 -11.31 26.26
CA ASP A 80 2.73 -11.66 26.10
C ASP A 80 3.36 -10.97 24.88
N GLN A 81 2.56 -10.41 23.96
CA GLN A 81 3.04 -9.65 22.81
C GLN A 81 3.63 -8.29 23.18
N ILE A 82 4.60 -7.83 22.41
CA ILE A 82 5.05 -6.43 22.37
C ILE A 82 3.90 -5.55 21.91
N LYS A 83 3.67 -4.44 22.61
CA LYS A 83 2.62 -3.47 22.30
C LYS A 83 3.10 -2.42 21.32
N LEU A 84 2.94 -2.71 20.04
CA LEU A 84 3.08 -1.74 18.95
C LEU A 84 1.91 -0.76 18.99
N VAL A 85 2.19 0.49 18.66
CA VAL A 85 1.23 1.60 18.57
C VAL A 85 0.85 1.85 17.12
N ARG A 86 1.85 2.01 16.25
CA ARG A 86 1.72 2.26 14.81
C ARG A 86 3.06 2.11 14.10
N LEU A 87 3.02 1.99 12.78
CA LEU A 87 4.21 2.16 11.94
C LEU A 87 4.59 3.66 11.87
N SER A 88 5.88 3.94 11.98
CA SER A 88 6.43 5.29 12.10
C SER A 88 7.17 5.70 10.84
N HIS A 89 8.18 4.93 10.46
CA HIS A 89 9.01 5.23 9.29
C HIS A 89 9.67 3.99 8.69
N MET A 90 10.08 4.11 7.43
CA MET A 90 10.95 3.14 6.77
C MET A 90 12.41 3.56 6.88
N ARG A 91 13.32 2.58 6.89
CA ARG A 91 14.76 2.81 6.92
C ARG A 91 15.44 2.11 5.75
N TYR A 92 16.24 2.86 4.98
CA TYR A 92 16.97 2.35 3.82
C TYR A 92 18.40 2.92 3.74
N GLN A 93 19.29 2.15 3.11
CA GLN A 93 20.53 2.66 2.57
C GLN A 93 20.41 2.95 1.07
N HIS A 94 21.01 4.07 0.67
CA HIS A 94 21.06 4.54 -0.71
C HIS A 94 22.50 4.90 -1.11
N PRO A 95 22.98 4.48 -2.30
CA PRO A 95 24.33 4.83 -2.74
C PRO A 95 24.51 6.33 -2.97
N ASP A 96 23.45 7.00 -3.43
CA ASP A 96 23.42 8.43 -3.71
C ASP A 96 22.24 9.08 -2.98
N LEU A 97 22.56 9.85 -1.94
CA LEU A 97 21.57 10.53 -1.12
C LEU A 97 20.91 11.71 -1.84
N ASP A 98 21.58 12.36 -2.79
CA ASP A 98 21.03 13.49 -3.52
C ASP A 98 20.04 13.02 -4.60
N GLN A 99 20.34 11.88 -5.24
CA GLN A 99 19.44 11.24 -6.19
C GLN A 99 18.13 10.81 -5.51
N ILE A 100 18.21 10.07 -4.40
CA ILE A 100 17.01 9.65 -3.67
C ILE A 100 16.29 10.86 -3.03
N THR A 101 17.02 11.88 -2.56
CA THR A 101 16.40 13.12 -2.07
C THR A 101 15.50 13.71 -3.15
N THR A 102 16.00 13.85 -4.38
CA THR A 102 15.26 14.45 -5.49
C THR A 102 13.96 13.69 -5.76
N PHE A 103 14.04 12.37 -5.81
CA PHE A 103 12.85 11.51 -5.96
C PHE A 103 11.87 11.70 -4.80
N LEU A 104 12.33 11.61 -3.54
CA LEU A 104 11.42 11.70 -2.39
C LEU A 104 10.75 13.08 -2.25
N LEU A 105 11.40 14.15 -2.70
CA LEU A 105 10.78 15.48 -2.80
C LEU A 105 9.70 15.52 -3.89
N ASP A 106 9.98 14.98 -5.08
CA ASP A 106 8.99 14.88 -6.16
C ASP A 106 7.85 13.90 -5.83
N PHE A 107 8.11 12.90 -4.98
CA PHE A 107 7.15 11.97 -4.42
C PHE A 107 6.26 12.62 -3.35
N GLY A 108 6.65 13.78 -2.81
CA GLY A 108 5.81 14.57 -1.91
C GLY A 108 6.19 14.53 -0.43
N MET A 109 7.41 14.10 -0.11
CA MET A 109 8.01 14.28 1.22
C MET A 109 8.81 15.59 1.28
N HIS A 110 9.20 16.00 2.49
CA HIS A 110 10.19 17.06 2.70
C HIS A 110 11.25 16.68 3.71
N ILE A 111 12.42 17.31 3.62
CA ILE A 111 13.55 17.05 4.52
C ILE A 111 13.20 17.57 5.93
N ALA A 112 13.18 16.67 6.90
CA ALA A 112 13.08 17.01 8.32
C ALA A 112 14.44 17.46 8.87
N LYS A 113 15.51 16.74 8.53
CA LYS A 113 16.88 17.03 8.97
C LYS A 113 17.90 16.31 8.09
N ARG A 114 19.09 16.90 7.96
CA ARG A 114 20.32 16.24 7.50
C ARG A 114 21.27 16.09 8.68
N SER A 115 21.96 14.96 8.78
CA SER A 115 23.00 14.78 9.80
C SER A 115 24.19 15.72 9.54
N PRO A 116 24.96 16.10 10.57
CA PRO A 116 26.12 16.97 10.40
C PRO A 116 27.19 16.41 9.46
N ASP A 117 27.34 15.08 9.41
CA ASP A 117 28.26 14.37 8.52
C ASP A 117 27.74 14.27 7.08
N GLY A 118 26.47 14.60 6.82
CA GLY A 118 25.83 14.48 5.51
C GLY A 118 25.52 13.05 5.06
N GLU A 119 25.72 12.05 5.93
CA GLU A 119 25.59 10.62 5.60
C GLU A 119 24.18 10.08 5.93
N ARG A 120 23.31 10.88 6.55
CA ARG A 120 21.93 10.53 6.92
C ARG A 120 20.96 11.67 6.67
N ILE A 121 19.77 11.33 6.18
CA ILE A 121 18.68 12.28 5.93
C ILE A 121 17.37 11.67 6.45
N TRP A 122 16.62 12.49 7.18
CA TRP A 122 15.28 12.19 7.64
C TRP A 122 14.27 12.97 6.80
N TYR A 123 13.27 12.30 6.25
CA TYR A 123 12.19 12.90 5.46
C TYR A 123 10.86 12.70 6.18
N ARG A 124 9.99 13.69 6.09
CA ARG A 124 8.71 13.71 6.78
C ARG A 124 7.56 14.04 5.83
N GLY A 125 6.37 13.64 6.24
CA GLY A 125 5.12 14.14 5.70
C GLY A 125 4.60 15.37 6.44
N TYR A 126 3.39 15.79 6.07
CA TYR A 126 2.68 16.90 6.73
C TYR A 126 1.96 16.48 8.03
N GLY A 127 1.93 15.18 8.35
CA GLY A 127 1.40 14.66 9.62
C GLY A 127 2.26 15.00 10.84
N THR A 128 1.90 14.41 11.99
CA THR A 128 2.58 14.61 13.28
C THR A 128 3.76 13.66 13.51
N THR A 129 3.95 12.65 12.66
CA THR A 129 5.14 11.80 12.73
C THR A 129 6.38 12.61 12.37
N GLN A 130 7.45 12.46 13.16
CA GLN A 130 8.58 13.38 13.05
C GLN A 130 9.42 13.16 11.78
N TYR A 131 9.44 11.93 11.29
CA TYR A 131 9.85 11.55 9.95
C TYR A 131 9.18 10.23 9.57
N VAL A 132 8.96 10.02 8.27
CA VAL A 132 8.31 8.82 7.69
C VAL A 132 9.30 7.99 6.86
N TYR A 133 10.46 8.56 6.54
CA TYR A 133 11.52 7.88 5.81
C TYR A 133 12.90 8.30 6.36
N TYR A 134 13.77 7.32 6.55
CA TYR A 134 15.17 7.49 6.91
C TYR A 134 16.05 6.93 5.80
N ALA A 135 16.92 7.77 5.25
CA ALA A 135 17.94 7.37 4.30
C ALA A 135 19.33 7.51 4.91
N GLN A 136 20.14 6.48 4.77
CA GLN A 136 21.55 6.50 5.10
C GLN A 136 22.38 6.22 3.85
N LYS A 137 23.53 6.87 3.71
CA LYS A 137 24.43 6.60 2.60
C LYS A 137 25.02 5.19 2.74
N GLY A 138 25.06 4.44 1.65
CA GLY A 138 25.65 3.11 1.61
C GLY A 138 25.14 2.29 0.43
N PRO A 139 25.62 1.05 0.24
CA PRO A 139 25.03 0.13 -0.74
C PRO A 139 23.53 -0.04 -0.50
N LYS A 140 22.74 -0.27 -1.56
CA LYS A 140 21.28 -0.50 -1.44
C LYS A 140 21.03 -1.57 -0.39
N LYS A 141 20.32 -1.20 0.68
CA LYS A 141 20.00 -2.12 1.77
C LYS A 141 18.70 -1.71 2.46
N PHE A 142 17.85 -2.69 2.72
CA PHE A 142 16.72 -2.51 3.62
C PHE A 142 17.20 -2.56 5.07
N LEU A 143 16.86 -1.52 5.84
CA LEU A 143 17.21 -1.40 7.26
C LEU A 143 16.00 -1.57 8.20
N GLY A 144 14.85 -1.95 7.65
CA GLY A 144 13.67 -2.32 8.41
C GLY A 144 12.56 -1.27 8.40
N GLY A 145 11.33 -1.73 8.63
CA GLY A 145 10.24 -0.88 9.09
C GLY A 145 10.41 -0.56 10.57
N THR A 146 9.95 0.62 10.99
CA THR A 146 10.02 1.05 12.39
C THR A 146 8.64 1.24 12.98
N PHE A 147 8.31 0.45 14.00
CA PHE A 147 7.10 0.59 14.78
C PHE A 147 7.35 1.37 16.06
N GLU A 148 6.42 2.24 16.42
CA GLU A 148 6.38 2.82 17.76
C GLU A 148 5.81 1.81 18.75
N VAL A 149 6.35 1.78 19.97
CA VAL A 149 5.87 0.94 21.07
C VAL A 149 5.34 1.79 22.23
N GLU A 150 4.45 1.21 23.05
CA GLU A 150 3.74 1.95 24.09
C GLU A 150 4.65 2.46 25.22
N SER A 151 5.77 1.79 25.49
CA SER A 151 6.65 2.14 26.59
C SER A 151 8.11 1.71 26.37
N HIS A 152 9.03 2.27 27.15
CA HIS A 152 10.41 1.78 27.20
C HIS A 152 10.49 0.31 27.66
N ALA A 153 9.55 -0.12 28.52
CA ALA A 153 9.49 -1.51 28.99
C ALA A 153 9.16 -2.49 27.85
N GLU A 154 8.45 -2.05 26.80
CA GLU A 154 8.24 -2.86 25.59
C GLU A 154 9.56 -3.09 24.83
N LEU A 155 10.48 -2.12 24.81
CA LEU A 155 11.82 -2.31 24.26
C LEU A 155 12.62 -3.31 25.10
N GLU A 156 12.59 -3.19 26.43
CA GLU A 156 13.25 -4.14 27.33
C GLU A 156 12.68 -5.55 27.21
N LYS A 157 11.36 -5.67 27.02
CA LYS A 157 10.69 -6.95 26.71
C LYS A 157 11.20 -7.53 25.41
N ALA A 158 11.30 -6.71 24.37
CA ALA A 158 11.76 -7.11 23.04
C ALA A 158 13.23 -7.58 23.02
N THR A 159 14.11 -7.06 23.89
CA THR A 159 15.50 -7.56 23.98
C THR A 159 15.63 -9.04 24.38
N LYS A 160 14.54 -9.66 24.84
CA LYS A 160 14.50 -11.07 25.26
C LYS A 160 14.05 -12.01 24.15
N LEU A 161 13.65 -11.47 22.99
CA LEU A 161 13.19 -12.25 21.86
C LEU A 161 14.35 -12.84 21.04
N PRO A 162 14.13 -13.98 20.37
CA PRO A 162 15.04 -14.45 19.32
C PRO A 162 15.22 -13.36 18.24
N GLY A 163 16.46 -13.14 17.81
CA GLY A 163 16.81 -12.09 16.84
C GLY A 163 17.25 -10.75 17.47
N ALA A 164 17.24 -10.64 18.80
CA ALA A 164 17.72 -9.50 19.55
C ALA A 164 19.19 -9.64 20.04
N GLU A 165 19.85 -10.79 19.79
CA GLU A 165 21.08 -11.20 20.49
C GLU A 165 22.25 -10.26 20.25
N SER A 166 22.31 -9.63 19.08
CA SER A 166 23.33 -8.66 18.70
C SER A 166 22.88 -7.20 18.84
N SER A 167 21.71 -6.97 19.43
CA SER A 167 21.06 -5.65 19.44
C SER A 167 21.01 -5.07 20.84
N SER A 168 21.15 -3.75 20.91
CA SER A 168 20.99 -2.96 22.13
C SER A 168 20.00 -1.84 21.90
N ILE A 169 19.36 -1.37 22.97
CA ILE A 169 18.55 -0.15 22.91
C ILE A 169 19.49 1.05 22.72
N GLU A 170 19.36 1.72 21.58
CA GLU A 170 20.16 2.88 21.20
C GLU A 170 19.39 4.18 21.44
N THR A 171 20.05 5.19 22.01
CA THR A 171 19.50 6.54 22.10
C THR A 171 19.71 7.29 20.78
N LEU A 172 18.63 7.83 20.21
CA LEU A 172 18.65 8.55 18.93
C LEU A 172 19.04 10.02 19.08
N HIS A 173 20.27 10.31 19.48
CA HIS A 173 20.74 11.69 19.74
C HIS A 173 20.61 12.64 18.55
N GLU A 174 20.79 12.14 17.33
CA GLU A 174 20.75 12.97 16.12
C GLU A 174 19.38 13.00 15.43
N ALA A 175 18.52 11.99 15.67
CA ALA A 175 17.25 11.92 14.98
C ALA A 175 16.32 13.05 15.44
N PRO A 176 15.57 13.69 14.54
CA PRO A 176 14.51 14.62 14.92
C PRO A 176 13.54 13.99 15.93
N GLY A 177 13.26 14.71 17.02
CA GLY A 177 12.40 14.21 18.11
C GLY A 177 13.05 13.17 19.03
N GLY A 178 14.30 12.75 18.78
CA GLY A 178 15.01 11.82 19.64
C GLY A 178 14.34 10.44 19.75
N GLY A 179 14.37 9.88 20.96
CA GLY A 179 13.81 8.58 21.30
C GLY A 179 14.85 7.47 21.47
N PHE A 180 14.36 6.25 21.65
CA PHE A 180 15.11 5.02 21.84
C PHE A 180 14.73 4.00 20.77
N LEU A 181 15.72 3.38 20.14
CA LEU A 181 15.53 2.42 19.06
C LEU A 181 16.11 1.06 19.43
N LEU A 182 15.37 0.00 19.17
CA LEU A 182 15.87 -1.37 19.18
C LEU A 182 15.64 -1.99 17.80
N THR A 183 16.63 -2.69 17.25
CA THR A 183 16.45 -3.49 16.02
C THR A 183 16.40 -4.96 16.39
N LEU A 184 15.37 -5.68 15.97
CA LEU A 184 15.31 -7.14 16.01
C LEU A 184 15.49 -7.69 14.60
N HIS A 185 15.80 -8.98 14.49
CA HIS A 185 15.79 -9.69 13.22
C HIS A 185 14.74 -10.80 13.27
N ASP A 186 13.91 -10.87 12.24
CA ASP A 186 12.95 -11.96 12.11
C ASP A 186 13.66 -13.29 11.72
N PRO A 187 12.93 -14.42 11.63
CA PRO A 187 13.51 -15.71 11.26
C PRO A 187 14.31 -15.72 9.94
N GLU A 188 14.02 -14.85 8.99
CA GLU A 188 14.76 -14.72 7.72
C GLU A 188 15.88 -13.66 7.77
N GLY A 189 16.05 -13.00 8.91
CA GLY A 189 17.08 -11.99 9.13
C GLY A 189 16.69 -10.60 8.66
N PHE A 190 15.41 -10.33 8.37
CA PHE A 190 14.96 -8.97 8.10
C PHE A 190 14.98 -8.13 9.37
N PRO A 191 15.54 -6.91 9.31
CA PRO A 191 15.47 -5.99 10.43
C PRO A 191 14.04 -5.47 10.64
N ILE A 192 13.57 -5.50 11.88
CA ILE A 192 12.39 -4.79 12.36
C ILE A 192 12.83 -3.86 13.49
N ASN A 193 12.41 -2.60 13.45
CA ASN A 193 12.82 -1.60 14.42
C ASN A 193 11.65 -1.26 15.35
N LEU A 194 11.95 -1.08 16.64
CA LEU A 194 11.02 -0.64 17.67
C LEU A 194 11.50 0.69 18.24
N LEU A 195 10.61 1.67 18.27
CA LEU A 195 10.89 3.05 18.66
C LEU A 195 10.04 3.44 19.86
N TYR A 196 10.65 4.05 20.87
CA TYR A 196 9.92 4.67 21.98
C TYR A 196 10.40 6.09 22.25
N GLY A 197 9.49 6.97 22.68
CA GLY A 197 9.84 8.29 23.23
C GLY A 197 10.28 9.32 22.21
N GLN A 198 9.99 9.14 20.93
CA GLN A 198 10.19 10.18 19.93
C GLN A 198 9.13 11.28 20.11
N GLU A 199 9.57 12.53 20.25
CA GLU A 199 8.67 13.67 20.32
C GLU A 199 7.97 13.90 18.97
N PRO A 200 6.63 14.02 18.95
CA PRO A 200 5.89 14.30 17.72
C PRO A 200 6.27 15.64 17.09
N ALA A 201 6.15 15.72 15.78
CA ALA A 201 6.20 16.99 15.06
C ALA A 201 5.04 17.91 15.48
N PRO A 202 5.22 19.24 15.45
CA PRO A 202 4.10 20.17 15.53
C PRO A 202 3.06 19.86 14.45
N LYS A 203 1.79 19.80 14.85
CA LYS A 203 0.68 19.62 13.93
C LYS A 203 0.53 20.86 13.05
N GLY A 204 0.62 20.68 11.73
CA GLY A 204 0.32 21.71 10.74
C GLY A 204 -1.16 21.79 10.39
N GLU A 205 -1.50 22.66 9.44
CA GLU A 205 -2.82 22.66 8.81
C GLU A 205 -2.94 21.49 7.85
N TYR A 206 -4.05 20.76 7.93
CA TYR A 206 -4.34 19.67 6.98
C TYR A 206 -5.02 20.21 5.73
N PRO A 207 -4.82 19.59 4.56
CA PRO A 207 -5.52 19.99 3.36
C PRO A 207 -7.04 19.91 3.55
N SER A 208 -7.77 20.79 2.88
CA SER A 208 -9.23 20.79 2.93
C SER A 208 -9.79 19.62 2.11
N LYS A 209 -10.85 18.98 2.60
CA LYS A 209 -11.54 17.92 1.85
C LYS A 209 -12.22 18.49 0.59
N VAL A 210 -12.10 17.79 -0.53
CA VAL A 210 -12.86 18.11 -1.74
C VAL A 210 -14.34 17.83 -1.51
N ILE A 211 -15.19 18.82 -1.79
CA ILE A 211 -16.64 18.64 -1.75
C ILE A 211 -17.09 18.09 -3.10
N VAL A 212 -17.58 16.86 -3.09
CA VAL A 212 -18.13 16.17 -4.25
C VAL A 212 -19.62 16.46 -4.36
N ASN A 213 -20.11 16.60 -5.60
CA ASN A 213 -21.54 16.66 -5.89
C ASN A 213 -21.92 15.32 -6.55
N ASP A 214 -23.01 14.70 -6.12
CA ASP A 214 -23.60 13.53 -6.79
C ASP A 214 -24.84 13.92 -7.62
N GLU A 215 -25.61 12.94 -8.08
CA GLU A 215 -26.80 13.16 -8.91
C GLU A 215 -27.92 13.93 -8.18
N VAL A 216 -28.03 13.80 -6.86
CA VAL A 216 -29.06 14.43 -6.01
C VAL A 216 -28.48 15.52 -5.10
N ASP A 217 -27.42 15.24 -4.36
CA ASP A 217 -26.77 16.18 -3.43
C ASP A 217 -25.70 17.02 -4.13
N LYS A 218 -25.96 18.32 -4.25
CA LYS A 218 -25.11 19.27 -4.97
C LYS A 218 -24.78 20.49 -4.10
N PRO A 219 -24.10 20.30 -2.94
CA PRO A 219 -23.88 21.36 -1.96
C PRO A 219 -22.94 22.48 -2.49
N ARG A 220 -22.20 22.21 -3.56
CA ARG A 220 -21.20 23.12 -4.12
C ARG A 220 -21.82 24.19 -5.04
N VAL A 221 -22.59 25.12 -4.46
CA VAL A 221 -23.22 26.26 -5.17
C VAL A 221 -22.28 27.45 -5.29
N ARG A 222 -21.96 27.86 -6.53
CA ARG A 222 -21.00 28.95 -6.86
C ARG A 222 -19.61 28.77 -6.21
N LYS A 223 -19.27 27.53 -5.85
CA LYS A 223 -17.97 27.08 -5.40
C LYS A 223 -17.42 26.14 -6.47
N PHE A 224 -16.14 26.24 -6.81
CA PHE A 224 -15.55 25.43 -7.87
C PHE A 224 -14.32 24.74 -7.35
N ASN A 225 -14.18 23.44 -7.63
CA ASN A 225 -12.95 22.72 -7.33
C ASN A 225 -11.84 23.29 -8.23
N ARG A 226 -10.71 23.61 -7.63
CA ARG A 226 -9.50 24.11 -8.27
C ARG A 226 -8.34 23.39 -7.62
N PHE A 227 -7.46 22.86 -8.45
CA PHE A 227 -6.32 22.08 -7.99
C PHE A 227 -5.03 22.79 -8.39
N THR A 228 -4.01 22.59 -7.58
CA THR A 228 -2.64 23.02 -7.88
C THR A 228 -1.85 21.78 -8.27
N SER A 229 -1.19 21.81 -9.43
CA SER A 229 -0.30 20.72 -9.84
C SER A 229 0.94 20.66 -8.95
N GLY A 230 1.41 19.46 -8.65
CA GLY A 230 2.62 19.24 -7.86
C GLY A 230 2.68 17.81 -7.32
N PRO A 231 3.69 17.51 -6.49
CA PRO A 231 3.76 16.26 -5.75
C PRO A 231 2.50 16.00 -4.92
N ALA A 232 2.07 14.74 -4.82
CA ALA A 232 1.07 14.35 -3.84
C ALA A 232 1.71 14.36 -2.44
N ALA A 233 1.36 15.35 -1.62
CA ALA A 233 1.97 15.52 -0.31
C ALA A 233 1.71 14.29 0.57
N VAL A 234 2.78 13.71 1.11
CA VAL A 234 2.72 12.55 1.99
C VAL A 234 2.23 12.98 3.38
N HIS A 235 1.26 12.25 3.94
CA HIS A 235 0.77 12.42 5.30
C HIS A 235 1.58 11.60 6.30
N LYS A 236 1.50 10.27 6.18
CA LYS A 236 2.16 9.27 7.02
C LYS A 236 2.61 8.05 6.20
N LEU A 237 3.46 7.22 6.79
CA LEU A 237 3.68 5.86 6.32
C LEU A 237 2.50 5.00 6.81
N GLY A 238 1.86 4.25 5.91
CA GLY A 238 0.75 3.35 6.22
C GLY A 238 1.23 1.93 6.47
N HIS A 239 1.87 1.34 5.46
CA HIS A 239 2.35 -0.03 5.52
C HIS A 239 3.67 -0.27 4.80
N TYR A 240 4.24 -1.44 5.03
CA TYR A 240 5.26 -2.04 4.19
C TYR A 240 5.04 -3.55 4.12
N GLY A 241 5.71 -4.24 3.20
CA GLY A 241 5.68 -5.69 3.24
C GLY A 241 6.88 -6.38 2.65
N LEU A 242 6.87 -7.70 2.83
CA LEU A 242 7.98 -8.59 2.54
C LEU A 242 7.55 -9.72 1.60
N CYS A 243 8.47 -10.10 0.72
CA CYS A 243 8.50 -11.41 0.11
C CYS A 243 9.35 -12.31 1.00
N VAL A 244 8.85 -13.49 1.35
CA VAL A 244 9.47 -14.41 2.33
C VAL A 244 9.46 -15.85 1.81
N GLN A 245 10.43 -16.66 2.21
CA GLN A 245 10.52 -18.07 1.81
C GLN A 245 9.77 -19.00 2.78
N ASP A 246 9.95 -18.82 4.09
CA ASP A 246 9.28 -19.58 5.15
C ASP A 246 8.11 -18.77 5.72
N PHE A 247 7.05 -18.66 4.90
CA PHE A 247 5.86 -17.90 5.25
C PHE A 247 5.23 -18.32 6.60
N PRO A 248 5.02 -19.63 6.90
CA PRO A 248 4.48 -20.02 8.19
C PRO A 248 5.32 -19.58 9.39
N ALA A 249 6.66 -19.72 9.32
CA ALA A 249 7.55 -19.29 10.40
C ALA A 249 7.50 -17.77 10.60
N GLN A 250 7.40 -17.01 9.52
CA GLN A 250 7.28 -15.54 9.57
C GLN A 250 5.94 -15.14 10.20
N VAL A 251 4.81 -15.68 9.75
CA VAL A 251 3.50 -15.38 10.33
C VAL A 251 3.48 -15.70 11.83
N GLU A 252 4.01 -16.88 12.22
CA GLU A 252 4.10 -17.26 13.63
C GLU A 252 4.96 -16.27 14.43
N TRP A 253 6.15 -15.91 13.94
CA TRP A 253 7.04 -15.01 14.66
C TRP A 253 6.42 -13.62 14.84
N TYR A 254 5.89 -13.01 13.78
CA TYR A 254 5.33 -11.66 13.86
C TYR A 254 4.08 -11.60 14.76
N THR A 255 3.18 -12.57 14.64
CA THR A 255 1.90 -12.57 15.38
C THR A 255 2.02 -13.10 16.81
N ARG A 256 3.04 -13.90 17.14
CA ARG A 256 3.30 -14.28 18.54
C ARG A 256 4.01 -13.17 19.32
N ASN A 257 4.92 -12.47 18.67
CA ASN A 257 5.82 -11.54 19.36
C ASN A 257 5.30 -10.12 19.40
N CYS A 258 4.52 -9.69 18.41
CA CYS A 258 3.94 -8.35 18.33
C CYS A 258 2.42 -8.46 18.27
N ASN A 259 1.71 -7.43 18.71
CA ASN A 259 0.26 -7.29 18.51
C ASN A 259 -0.12 -6.99 17.05
N LEU A 260 0.52 -7.67 16.10
CA LEU A 260 0.10 -7.71 14.72
C LEU A 260 -0.97 -8.81 14.58
N ALA A 261 -2.12 -8.43 14.07
CA ALA A 261 -3.28 -9.32 13.94
C ALA A 261 -3.66 -9.43 12.46
N PRO A 262 -3.95 -10.65 11.95
CA PRO A 262 -4.32 -10.82 10.56
C PRO A 262 -5.71 -10.25 10.31
N THR A 263 -5.82 -9.42 9.28
CA THR A 263 -7.09 -8.99 8.70
C THR A 263 -7.48 -9.97 7.59
N ASP A 264 -6.55 -10.29 6.70
CA ASP A 264 -6.77 -11.23 5.59
C ASP A 264 -5.60 -12.18 5.42
N PHE A 265 -5.92 -13.44 5.15
CA PHE A 265 -5.06 -14.40 4.49
C PHE A 265 -5.45 -14.54 3.03
N LEU A 266 -4.46 -14.66 2.16
CA LEU A 266 -4.64 -15.17 0.81
C LEU A 266 -4.15 -16.62 0.74
N PHE A 267 -4.93 -17.50 0.12
CA PHE A 267 -4.60 -18.91 -0.01
C PHE A 267 -4.68 -19.41 -1.46
N VAL A 268 -3.93 -20.46 -1.76
CA VAL A 268 -4.10 -21.25 -2.99
C VAL A 268 -4.70 -22.62 -2.67
N PRO A 269 -5.63 -23.15 -3.49
CA PRO A 269 -6.11 -24.51 -3.35
C PRO A 269 -4.99 -25.54 -3.59
N ILE A 270 -4.90 -26.54 -2.72
CA ILE A 270 -3.98 -27.67 -2.83
C ILE A 270 -4.73 -28.84 -3.49
N ASP A 271 -4.98 -28.73 -4.80
CA ASP A 271 -5.46 -29.85 -5.62
C ASP A 271 -4.39 -30.35 -6.62
N ASN A 272 -3.20 -29.72 -6.65
CA ASN A 272 -2.13 -29.97 -7.64
C ASN A 272 -0.71 -29.95 -7.06
N ALA A 273 -0.52 -30.02 -5.74
CA ALA A 273 0.81 -30.27 -5.21
C ALA A 273 1.22 -31.70 -5.60
N LYS A 274 2.20 -31.84 -6.50
CA LYS A 274 2.96 -33.09 -6.62
C LYS A 274 3.57 -33.33 -5.25
N ASP A 275 2.89 -34.17 -4.49
CA ASP A 275 3.30 -34.66 -3.19
C ASP A 275 4.71 -35.26 -3.31
N THR A 276 5.70 -34.55 -2.78
CA THR A 276 7.03 -35.12 -2.58
C THR A 276 7.31 -35.41 -1.11
N THR A 277 6.38 -35.17 -0.18
CA THR A 277 6.68 -35.27 1.25
C THR A 277 5.47 -35.47 2.17
N SER A 278 4.54 -36.41 1.90
CA SER A 278 3.79 -37.01 3.03
C SER A 278 3.15 -38.36 2.67
N SER A 279 3.76 -39.44 3.15
CA SER A 279 3.18 -40.79 3.15
C SER A 279 2.34 -41.04 4.40
N ASP A 280 1.22 -40.34 4.55
CA ASP A 280 0.24 -40.71 5.59
C ASP A 280 -1.20 -40.57 5.10
N GLU A 281 -1.61 -41.54 4.28
CA GLU A 281 -3.00 -41.78 3.91
C GLU A 281 -3.71 -42.56 5.02
N SER A 282 -4.04 -41.92 6.14
CA SER A 282 -5.01 -42.50 7.06
C SER A 282 -5.77 -41.44 7.86
N LYS A 283 -6.93 -41.03 7.31
CA LYS A 283 -8.21 -40.71 7.99
C LYS A 283 -9.05 -39.79 7.11
N ALA A 284 -9.81 -40.39 6.20
CA ALA A 284 -10.99 -39.75 5.64
C ALA A 284 -12.20 -40.29 6.42
N GLU A 285 -12.81 -39.46 7.26
CA GLU A 285 -14.12 -39.75 7.84
C GLU A 285 -15.21 -39.38 6.81
N GLU A 286 -16.16 -40.30 6.59
CA GLU A 286 -17.31 -40.10 5.72
C GLU A 286 -18.30 -39.10 6.34
N GLY A 287 -18.53 -37.96 5.67
CA GLY A 287 -19.69 -37.10 5.95
C GLY A 287 -19.46 -35.58 5.97
N GLY A 288 -18.22 -35.09 5.86
CA GLY A 288 -17.93 -33.66 5.77
C GLY A 288 -17.80 -33.19 4.32
N GLN A 289 -18.23 -31.95 4.04
CA GLN A 289 -17.82 -31.16 2.87
C GLN A 289 -16.33 -31.44 2.60
N LYS A 290 -15.94 -31.80 1.37
CA LYS A 290 -14.51 -31.91 1.03
C LYS A 290 -13.86 -30.56 1.30
N ASP A 291 -13.20 -30.39 2.43
CA ASP A 291 -12.29 -29.28 2.66
C ASP A 291 -11.16 -29.48 1.65
N ALA A 292 -11.25 -28.78 0.52
CA ALA A 292 -10.11 -28.60 -0.36
C ALA A 292 -8.98 -28.08 0.53
N ARG A 293 -7.89 -28.82 0.63
CA ARG A 293 -6.74 -28.38 1.43
C ARG A 293 -6.30 -27.03 0.85
N ARG A 294 -6.00 -26.06 1.72
CA ARG A 294 -5.59 -24.70 1.33
C ARG A 294 -4.17 -24.46 1.84
N MET A 295 -3.37 -23.72 1.08
CA MET A 295 -2.07 -23.23 1.52
C MET A 295 -2.13 -21.71 1.58
N ASP A 296 -1.96 -21.15 2.77
CA ASP A 296 -1.84 -19.70 2.94
C ASP A 296 -0.52 -19.23 2.32
N VAL A 297 -0.59 -18.20 1.49
CA VAL A 297 0.54 -17.67 0.71
C VAL A 297 0.74 -16.16 0.90
N ALA A 298 -0.22 -15.44 1.47
CA ALA A 298 -0.01 -14.05 1.90
C ALA A 298 -0.85 -13.73 3.14
N VAL A 299 -0.43 -12.74 3.90
CA VAL A 299 -1.21 -12.20 5.03
C VAL A 299 -1.07 -10.69 5.09
N PHE A 300 -2.18 -10.02 5.41
CA PHE A 300 -2.27 -8.59 5.68
C PHE A 300 -2.57 -8.40 7.16
N LEU A 301 -1.72 -7.65 7.86
CA LEU A 301 -1.70 -7.53 9.31
C LEU A 301 -1.92 -6.08 9.74
N HIS A 302 -2.92 -5.83 10.58
CA HIS A 302 -3.08 -4.56 11.30
C HIS A 302 -2.40 -4.62 12.67
N VAL A 303 -2.21 -3.46 13.32
CA VAL A 303 -1.79 -3.40 14.72
C VAL A 303 -3.04 -3.43 15.60
N ASP A 304 -3.22 -4.49 16.38
CA ASP A 304 -4.36 -4.62 17.28
C ASP A 304 -4.21 -3.68 18.48
N ARG A 305 -5.00 -2.61 18.49
CA ARG A 305 -5.13 -1.63 19.59
C ARG A 305 -6.45 -1.79 20.35
N GLY A 306 -7.05 -2.98 20.29
CA GLY A 306 -8.34 -3.25 20.92
C GLY A 306 -9.47 -2.56 20.18
N GLU A 307 -10.17 -1.65 20.86
CA GLU A 307 -11.29 -0.89 20.30
C GLU A 307 -10.84 0.27 19.38
N GLU A 308 -9.60 0.76 19.54
CA GLU A 308 -9.07 1.86 18.73
C GLU A 308 -8.89 1.40 17.27
N PRO A 309 -9.59 2.03 16.30
CA PRO A 309 -9.46 1.65 14.90
C PRO A 309 -8.05 1.93 14.37
N THR A 310 -7.53 1.01 13.57
CA THR A 310 -6.24 1.12 12.88
C THR A 310 -6.40 0.87 11.38
N ASP A 311 -5.39 1.24 10.59
CA ASP A 311 -5.38 0.94 9.16
C ASP A 311 -5.56 -0.59 8.96
N HIS A 312 -6.37 -0.97 7.98
CA HIS A 312 -6.66 -2.36 7.60
C HIS A 312 -5.43 -3.27 7.61
N HIS A 313 -4.29 -2.73 7.17
CA HIS A 313 -3.00 -3.34 7.40
C HIS A 313 -1.93 -2.26 7.52
N THR A 314 -0.92 -2.56 8.32
CA THR A 314 0.33 -1.78 8.41
C THR A 314 1.55 -2.63 8.07
N PHE A 315 1.35 -3.93 7.93
CA PHE A 315 2.37 -4.87 7.51
C PHE A 315 1.74 -5.98 6.69
N PHE A 316 2.38 -6.42 5.62
CA PHE A 316 1.98 -7.62 4.90
C PHE A 316 3.19 -8.46 4.54
N MET A 317 2.96 -9.73 4.26
CA MET A 317 3.98 -10.60 3.69
C MET A 317 3.38 -11.59 2.72
N SER A 318 4.17 -12.03 1.76
CA SER A 318 3.79 -13.02 0.76
C SER A 318 4.90 -14.05 0.56
N MET A 319 4.52 -15.30 0.35
CA MET A 319 5.43 -16.40 0.04
C MET A 319 6.03 -16.20 -1.35
N ASN A 320 7.35 -16.31 -1.45
CA ASN A 320 8.09 -16.14 -2.69
C ASN A 320 9.36 -17.02 -2.69
N ALA A 321 9.95 -17.25 -3.86
CA ALA A 321 11.20 -17.97 -4.04
C ALA A 321 12.41 -17.24 -3.42
N LYS A 322 12.33 -15.94 -3.15
CA LYS A 322 13.39 -15.13 -2.53
C LYS A 322 12.84 -14.21 -1.47
N SER A 323 13.67 -13.95 -0.47
CA SER A 323 13.40 -13.00 0.59
C SER A 323 13.84 -11.59 0.17
N HIS A 324 12.91 -10.65 0.09
CA HIS A 324 13.19 -9.23 -0.09
C HIS A 324 12.07 -8.35 0.46
N VAL A 325 12.35 -7.06 0.68
CA VAL A 325 11.29 -6.08 0.90
C VAL A 325 10.50 -5.90 -0.40
N HIS A 326 9.17 -6.00 -0.31
CA HIS A 326 8.29 -5.83 -1.45
C HIS A 326 8.09 -4.34 -1.75
N HIS A 327 7.42 -3.61 -0.87
CA HIS A 327 7.20 -2.17 -1.01
C HIS A 327 6.97 -1.49 0.35
N CYS A 328 6.94 -0.16 0.33
CA CYS A 328 6.42 0.67 1.41
C CYS A 328 5.45 1.72 0.86
N SER A 329 4.47 2.09 1.68
CA SER A 329 3.28 2.80 1.22
C SER A 329 2.94 4.00 2.08
N PHE A 330 2.67 5.12 1.43
CA PHE A 330 2.54 6.43 2.05
C PHE A 330 1.18 7.03 1.77
N GLU A 331 0.48 7.43 2.83
CA GLU A 331 -0.87 7.97 2.73
C GLU A 331 -0.82 9.38 2.14
N VAL A 332 -1.70 9.67 1.19
CA VAL A 332 -1.95 11.00 0.62
C VAL A 332 -3.40 11.40 0.87
N HIS A 333 -3.68 12.69 0.71
CA HIS A 333 -4.92 13.29 1.23
C HIS A 333 -6.22 12.75 0.63
N ASP A 334 -6.27 12.59 -0.69
CA ASP A 334 -7.44 12.08 -1.40
C ASP A 334 -7.12 11.59 -2.82
N TYR A 335 -8.13 11.00 -3.47
CA TYR A 335 -8.05 10.48 -4.83
C TYR A 335 -7.58 11.49 -5.88
N ASP A 336 -8.05 12.74 -5.82
CA ASP A 336 -7.69 13.78 -6.78
C ASP A 336 -6.20 14.14 -6.61
N THR A 337 -5.72 14.28 -5.37
CA THR A 337 -4.31 14.55 -5.08
C THR A 337 -3.40 13.41 -5.54
N GLN A 338 -3.80 12.16 -5.36
CA GLN A 338 -3.04 11.01 -5.85
C GLN A 338 -2.94 10.99 -7.38
N HIS A 339 -4.04 11.26 -8.09
CA HIS A 339 -4.03 11.39 -9.55
C HIS A 339 -3.10 12.50 -10.05
N LEU A 340 -3.11 13.65 -9.39
CA LEU A 340 -2.22 14.76 -9.72
C LEU A 340 -0.75 14.41 -9.42
N GLY A 341 -0.49 13.70 -8.31
CA GLY A 341 0.82 13.16 -7.97
C GLY A 341 1.35 12.20 -9.04
N HIS A 342 0.50 11.29 -9.51
CA HIS A 342 0.85 10.38 -10.60
C HIS A 342 1.25 11.14 -11.88
N GLN A 343 0.43 12.11 -12.29
CA GLN A 343 0.73 12.95 -13.45
C GLN A 343 2.03 13.74 -13.26
N TRP A 344 2.26 14.25 -12.05
CA TRP A 344 3.50 14.94 -11.70
C TRP A 344 4.71 14.01 -11.87
N LEU A 345 4.71 12.84 -11.26
CA LEU A 345 5.81 11.87 -11.35
C LEU A 345 6.03 11.38 -12.79
N ALA A 346 4.96 11.12 -13.55
CA ALA A 346 5.04 10.77 -14.96
C ALA A 346 5.66 11.91 -15.81
N SER A 347 5.31 13.17 -15.52
CA SER A 347 5.89 14.34 -16.21
C SER A 347 7.40 14.47 -15.97
N LYS A 348 7.86 14.02 -14.79
CA LYS A 348 9.27 13.95 -14.38
C LYS A 348 10.00 12.73 -14.93
N LYS A 349 9.31 11.84 -15.64
CA LYS A 349 9.87 10.61 -16.24
C LYS A 349 10.33 9.57 -15.23
N TYR A 350 9.73 9.55 -14.03
CA TYR A 350 9.87 8.41 -13.13
C TYR A 350 9.16 7.18 -13.72
N THR A 351 9.52 6.00 -13.22
CA THR A 351 9.00 4.73 -13.75
C THR A 351 7.86 4.23 -12.86
N SER A 352 6.65 4.23 -13.41
CA SER A 352 5.50 3.59 -12.76
C SER A 352 5.68 2.08 -12.76
N VAL A 353 5.26 1.43 -11.67
CA VAL A 353 5.28 -0.03 -11.52
C VAL A 353 3.99 -0.63 -12.06
N TRP A 354 2.84 -0.11 -11.63
CA TRP A 354 1.51 -0.64 -11.95
C TRP A 354 0.56 0.45 -12.45
N GLY A 355 0.54 1.61 -11.79
CA GLY A 355 -0.37 2.72 -12.08
C GLY A 355 -1.47 2.85 -11.03
N ILE A 356 -2.46 3.70 -11.28
CA ILE A 356 -3.52 3.97 -10.30
C ILE A 356 -4.62 2.92 -10.36
N GLY A 357 -4.93 2.33 -9.22
CA GLY A 357 -6.04 1.40 -9.06
C GLY A 357 -6.67 1.48 -7.67
N ARG A 358 -7.60 0.57 -7.40
CA ARG A 358 -8.17 0.34 -6.06
C ARG A 358 -8.03 -1.11 -5.68
N HIS A 359 -7.46 -1.37 -4.51
CA HIS A 359 -7.36 -2.71 -3.95
C HIS A 359 -8.71 -3.26 -3.53
N ILE A 360 -8.86 -4.58 -3.63
CA ILE A 360 -9.98 -5.29 -3.00
C ILE A 360 -9.78 -5.30 -1.47
N LEU A 361 -8.57 -5.65 -1.03
CA LEU A 361 -8.22 -5.70 0.39
C LEU A 361 -7.94 -4.30 0.94
N GLY A 362 -8.62 -3.95 2.03
CA GLY A 362 -8.53 -2.63 2.66
C GLY A 362 -9.00 -1.45 1.81
N SER A 363 -9.58 -1.69 0.63
CA SER A 363 -10.16 -0.71 -0.28
C SER A 363 -9.26 0.45 -0.73
N GLN A 364 -7.95 0.40 -0.42
CA GLN A 364 -7.01 1.49 -0.68
C GLN A 364 -6.88 1.79 -2.17
N ILE A 365 -6.87 3.07 -2.53
CA ILE A 365 -6.48 3.51 -3.87
C ILE A 365 -4.96 3.50 -3.92
N PHE A 366 -4.34 2.75 -4.82
CA PHE A 366 -2.89 2.60 -4.91
C PHE A 366 -2.29 3.37 -6.09
N ASP A 367 -1.01 3.74 -6.02
CA ASP A 367 -0.17 4.17 -7.14
C ASP A 367 1.30 3.83 -6.87
N TYR A 368 1.83 2.84 -7.61
CA TYR A 368 3.17 2.28 -7.38
C TYR A 368 4.24 2.84 -8.31
N TRP A 369 5.41 3.14 -7.74
CA TRP A 369 6.57 3.69 -8.42
C TRP A 369 7.87 2.98 -8.02
N TRP A 370 8.85 2.99 -8.92
CA TRP A 370 10.22 2.63 -8.58
C TRP A 370 10.97 3.86 -8.07
N ASP A 371 11.59 3.75 -6.90
CA ASP A 371 12.57 4.74 -6.46
C ASP A 371 13.88 4.65 -7.26
N THR A 372 14.81 5.56 -6.98
CA THR A 372 16.07 5.69 -7.74
C THR A 372 17.03 4.52 -7.56
N THR A 373 16.75 3.61 -6.64
CA THR A 373 17.52 2.39 -6.37
C THR A 373 16.72 1.11 -6.65
N GLY A 374 15.51 1.23 -7.20
CA GLY A 374 14.61 0.12 -7.48
C GLY A 374 13.99 -0.49 -6.23
N ASN A 375 13.74 0.28 -5.18
CA ASN A 375 12.72 -0.11 -4.19
C ASN A 375 11.35 0.32 -4.74
N MET A 376 10.34 -0.52 -4.52
CA MET A 376 8.96 -0.15 -4.84
C MET A 376 8.40 0.72 -3.72
N ILE A 377 7.77 1.82 -4.10
CA ILE A 377 7.11 2.75 -3.19
C ILE A 377 5.72 3.06 -3.71
N GLU A 378 4.78 3.24 -2.80
CA GLU A 378 3.37 3.41 -3.10
C GLU A 378 2.82 4.70 -2.49
N HIS A 379 2.01 5.43 -3.26
CA HIS A 379 1.03 6.35 -2.69
C HIS A 379 -0.28 5.62 -2.47
N TYR A 380 -0.91 5.80 -1.31
CA TYR A 380 -2.25 5.32 -1.09
C TYR A 380 -3.21 6.36 -0.50
N ALA A 381 -4.49 6.19 -0.73
CA ALA A 381 -5.57 6.96 -0.10
C ALA A 381 -6.80 6.07 0.13
N ASP A 382 -7.72 6.52 0.99
CA ASP A 382 -9.06 5.92 1.13
C ASP A 382 -9.03 4.44 1.57
N GLY A 383 -8.24 4.13 2.61
CA GLY A 383 -8.15 2.79 3.20
C GLY A 383 -9.18 2.54 4.30
N ASP A 384 -9.61 1.29 4.42
CA ASP A 384 -10.50 0.84 5.49
C ASP A 384 -9.80 0.83 6.85
N LEU A 385 -10.60 0.99 7.91
CA LEU A 385 -10.17 0.90 9.30
C LEU A 385 -10.76 -0.33 9.97
N VAL A 386 -9.94 -1.03 10.76
CA VAL A 386 -10.29 -2.29 11.44
C VAL A 386 -9.93 -2.21 12.92
N ASN A 387 -10.50 -3.10 13.73
CA ASN A 387 -10.20 -3.22 15.15
C ASN A 387 -10.31 -4.68 15.61
N LYS A 388 -10.26 -4.94 16.93
CA LYS A 388 -10.33 -6.30 17.49
C LYS A 388 -11.59 -7.11 17.12
N ASP A 389 -12.67 -6.44 16.71
CA ASP A 389 -13.94 -7.08 16.38
C ASP A 389 -14.02 -7.45 14.89
N THR A 390 -13.07 -6.98 14.07
CA THR A 390 -12.93 -7.41 12.68
C THR A 390 -12.49 -8.88 12.61
N PRO A 391 -13.22 -9.75 11.90
CA PRO A 391 -12.83 -11.14 11.70
C PRO A 391 -11.54 -11.29 10.88
N VAL A 392 -10.86 -12.41 11.05
CA VAL A 392 -9.80 -12.87 10.15
C VAL A 392 -10.46 -13.48 8.92
N ALA A 393 -10.15 -12.97 7.73
CA ALA A 393 -10.69 -13.42 6.45
C ALA A 393 -9.74 -14.37 5.71
N TRP A 394 -10.28 -15.27 4.89
CA TRP A 394 -9.52 -16.06 3.92
C TRP A 394 -10.06 -15.85 2.50
N ASN A 395 -9.21 -15.34 1.61
CA ASN A 395 -9.54 -15.08 0.22
C ASN A 395 -8.64 -15.90 -0.73
N ASN A 396 -9.12 -16.20 -1.94
CA ASN A 396 -8.27 -16.85 -2.95
C ASN A 396 -7.16 -15.89 -3.39
N ALA A 397 -5.94 -16.41 -3.52
CA ALA A 397 -4.84 -15.69 -4.15
C ALA A 397 -5.01 -15.68 -5.67
N GLY A 398 -4.83 -14.50 -6.30
CA GLY A 398 -4.73 -14.35 -7.75
C GLY A 398 -4.70 -12.89 -8.17
N ASP A 399 -4.30 -12.59 -9.41
CA ASP A 399 -4.26 -11.22 -9.92
C ASP A 399 -5.64 -10.52 -9.82
N GLU A 400 -6.71 -11.27 -10.07
CA GLU A 400 -8.10 -10.81 -9.93
C GLU A 400 -8.51 -10.50 -8.49
N SER A 401 -7.76 -10.99 -7.49
CA SER A 401 -8.01 -10.73 -6.07
C SER A 401 -7.31 -9.47 -5.56
N LEU A 402 -6.48 -8.81 -6.38
CA LEU A 402 -5.68 -7.67 -5.93
C LEU A 402 -6.37 -6.32 -6.15
N ALA A 403 -7.13 -6.14 -7.23
CA ALA A 403 -7.70 -4.84 -7.59
C ALA A 403 -9.16 -4.92 -8.06
N VAL A 404 -9.98 -4.00 -7.54
CA VAL A 404 -11.36 -3.75 -8.02
C VAL A 404 -11.33 -3.14 -9.41
N TRP A 405 -10.41 -2.20 -9.63
CA TRP A 405 -10.16 -1.56 -10.91
C TRP A 405 -8.73 -1.01 -10.94
N GLY A 406 -8.17 -0.89 -12.14
CA GLY A 406 -6.82 -0.42 -12.38
C GLY A 406 -6.28 -0.99 -13.69
N PRO A 407 -5.04 -0.67 -14.08
CA PRO A 407 -4.34 -1.39 -15.13
C PRO A 407 -4.18 -2.88 -14.78
N GLU A 408 -3.93 -3.72 -15.78
CA GLU A 408 -3.56 -5.12 -15.54
C GLU A 408 -2.36 -5.22 -14.60
N VAL A 409 -2.41 -6.16 -13.66
CA VAL A 409 -1.32 -6.41 -12.70
C VAL A 409 -0.06 -6.80 -13.50
N PRO A 410 1.07 -6.11 -13.35
CA PRO A 410 2.32 -6.55 -13.95
C PRO A 410 2.71 -7.92 -13.39
N LYS A 411 3.09 -8.87 -14.26
CA LYS A 411 3.44 -10.24 -13.85
C LYS A 411 4.54 -10.33 -12.79
N TRP A 412 5.43 -9.35 -12.76
CA TRP A 412 6.55 -9.26 -11.81
C TRP A 412 6.20 -8.49 -10.53
N PHE A 413 4.94 -8.09 -10.32
CA PHE A 413 4.56 -7.23 -9.21
C PHE A 413 4.82 -7.91 -7.85
N LEU A 414 4.47 -9.19 -7.74
CA LEU A 414 4.67 -10.01 -6.53
C LEU A 414 5.98 -10.80 -6.53
N GLU A 415 6.83 -10.65 -7.56
CA GLU A 415 8.08 -11.43 -7.75
C GLU A 415 9.25 -10.97 -6.88
#